data_AF-A0A6A4CRI2-F1
#
_entry.id   AF-A0A6A4CRI2-F1
#
_cell.length_a   1.000
_cell.length_b   1.000
_cell.length_c   1.000
_cell.angle_alpha   90.00
_cell.angle_beta   90.00
_cell.angle_gamma   90.00
#
_symmetry.space_group_name_H-M   'P 1'
#
loop_
_entity.id
_entity.type
_entity.pdbx_description
1 polymer ?
#
loop_
_entity_poly.entity_id
_entity_poly.type
_entity_poly.pdbx_seq_one_letter_code
_entity_poly.pdbx_strand_id
1 'polypeptide(L)' 'MTVKSANIILDDADIDLAIQQSQLGLFMNQGQCCIAGTRVYVQEGIYDEFVKRTVEAANARVVGNPFIRLN' A
#
# COMPACT_ATOMS: atom_id res chain seq x y z
N MET A 1 19.38 -1.70 12.57
CA MET A 1 19.43 -2.00 11.12
C MET A 1 17.99 -2.08 10.64
N THR A 2 17.50 -1.05 9.95
CA THR A 2 16.09 -0.97 9.50
C THR A 2 15.91 -1.80 8.24
N VAL A 3 14.91 -2.70 8.23
CA VAL A 3 14.56 -3.53 7.07
C VAL A 3 13.70 -2.69 6.11
N LYS A 4 13.99 -2.78 4.81
CA LYS A 4 13.21 -2.11 3.74
C LYS A 4 12.45 -3.19 2.94
N SER A 5 11.38 -3.71 3.53
CA SER A 5 10.61 -4.84 2.96
C SER A 5 10.03 -4.51 1.58
N ALA A 6 9.97 -5.53 0.72
CA ALA A 6 9.39 -5.42 -0.62
C ALA A 6 8.07 -6.19 -0.71
N ASN A 7 7.14 -5.67 -1.51
CA ASN A 7 5.96 -6.36 -2.02
C ASN A 7 6.17 -6.64 -3.51
N ILE A 8 5.86 -7.84 -3.98
CA ILE A 8 6.02 -8.26 -5.39
C ILE A 8 4.65 -8.70 -5.88
N ILE A 9 4.11 -7.98 -6.88
CA ILE A 9 2.79 -8.22 -7.45
C ILE A 9 2.98 -8.77 -8.86
N LEU A 10 2.54 -10.01 -9.06
CA LEU A 10 2.54 -10.70 -10.34
C LEU A 10 1.26 -10.37 -11.11
N ASP A 11 1.28 -10.57 -12.43
CA ASP A 11 0.16 -10.24 -13.32
C ASP A 11 -1.07 -11.13 -13.13
N ASP A 12 -0.91 -12.30 -12.51
CA ASP A 12 -2.00 -13.22 -12.13
C ASP A 12 -2.58 -12.94 -10.73
N ALA A 13 -2.07 -11.93 -10.01
CA ALA A 13 -2.58 -11.56 -8.71
C ALA A 13 -3.98 -10.95 -8.81
N ASP A 14 -4.81 -11.21 -7.80
CA ASP A 14 -6.02 -10.42 -7.56
C ASP A 14 -5.60 -8.97 -7.28
N ILE A 15 -5.85 -8.09 -8.25
CA ILE A 15 -5.38 -6.70 -8.20
C ILE A 15 -6.05 -5.90 -7.08
N ASP A 16 -7.31 -6.20 -6.74
CA ASP A 16 -8.05 -5.51 -5.70
C ASP A 16 -7.44 -5.84 -4.33
N LEU A 17 -7.19 -7.13 -4.10
CA LEU A 17 -6.52 -7.60 -2.90
C LEU A 17 -5.08 -7.08 -2.81
N ALA A 18 -4.34 -7.11 -3.92
CA ALA A 18 -2.96 -6.64 -4.00
C ALA A 18 -2.83 -5.16 -3.61
N ILE A 19 -3.74 -4.30 -4.10
CA ILE A 19 -3.78 -2.88 -3.73
C ILE A 19 -4.09 -2.75 -2.24
N GLN A 20 -5.15 -3.40 -1.74
CA GLN A 20 -5.53 -3.31 -0.33
C GLN A 20 -4.40 -3.73 0.62
N GLN A 21 -3.74 -4.86 0.33
CA GLN A 21 -2.63 -5.35 1.14
C GLN A 21 -1.40 -4.47 1.04
N SER A 22 -1.10 -3.91 -0.14
CA SER A 22 0.01 -2.95 -0.30
C SER A 22 -0.22 -1.68 0.52
N GLN A 23 -1.46 -1.16 0.52
CA GLN A 23 -1.83 0.00 1.33
C GLN A 23 -1.71 -0.28 2.83
N LEU A 24 -2.19 -1.44 3.29
CA LEU A 24 -2.06 -1.86 4.68
C LEU A 24 -0.59 -2.03 5.06
N GLY A 25 0.17 -2.77 4.27
CA GLY A 25 1.58 -3.07 4.53
C GLY A 25 2.48 -1.83 4.57
N LEU A 26 2.14 -0.77 3.83
CA LEU A 26 2.88 0.49 3.86
C LEU A 26 2.41 1.43 4.98
N PHE A 27 1.10 1.63 5.13
CA PHE A 27 0.55 2.71 5.96
C PHE A 27 0.10 2.28 7.36
N MET A 28 0.15 0.99 7.69
CA MET A 28 -0.08 0.53 9.06
C MET A 28 0.89 1.24 10.02
N ASN A 29 0.34 1.77 11.12
CA ASN A 29 1.07 2.62 12.07
C ASN A 29 1.85 3.77 11.39
N GLN A 30 1.27 4.35 10.33
CA GLN A 30 1.89 5.41 9.53
C GLN A 30 3.27 5.01 8.98
N GLY A 31 3.44 3.72 8.67
CA GLY A 31 4.71 3.18 8.17
C GLY A 31 5.79 3.01 9.24
N GLN A 32 5.50 3.31 10.50
CA GLN A 32 6.39 3.05 11.64
C GLN A 32 6.28 1.58 12.06
N CYS A 33 6.54 0.70 11.11
CA CYS A 33 6.59 -0.74 11.29
C CYS A 33 7.88 -1.26 10.65
N CYS A 34 8.68 -2.02 11.40
CA CYS A 34 9.97 -2.52 10.88
C CYS A 34 9.83 -3.41 9.64
N ILE A 35 8.64 -3.98 9.43
CA ILE A 35 8.30 -4.83 8.29
C ILE A 35 7.47 -4.10 7.23
N ALA A 36 7.40 -2.76 7.27
CA ALA A 36 6.60 -1.98 6.32
C ALA A 36 7.00 -2.26 4.86
N GLY A 37 6.00 -2.53 4.01
CA GLY A 37 6.11 -2.83 2.59
C GLY A 37 6.45 -1.59 1.77
N THR A 38 7.68 -1.11 1.92
CA THR A 38 8.11 0.22 1.45
C THR A 38 8.67 0.25 0.03
N ARG A 39 8.79 -0.92 -0.60
CA ARG A 39 9.08 -1.05 -2.03
C ARG A 39 8.00 -1.95 -2.62
N VAL A 40 7.46 -1.59 -3.77
CA VAL A 40 6.49 -2.42 -4.50
C VAL A 40 7.01 -2.63 -5.90
N TYR A 41 7.19 -3.89 -6.28
CA TYR A 41 7.52 -4.32 -7.64
C TYR A 41 6.25 -4.88 -8.27
N VAL A 42 5.92 -4.43 -9.47
CA VAL A 42 4.70 -4.82 -10.17
C VAL A 42 5.10 -5.31 -11.55
N GLN A 43 4.61 -6.48 -11.94
CA GLN A 43 4.83 -7.04 -13.26
C GLN A 43 4.14 -6.19 -14.33
N GLU A 44 4.78 -6.07 -15.50
CA GLU A 44 4.42 -5.10 -16.54
C GLU A 44 2.95 -5.15 -16.99
N GLY A 45 2.33 -6.34 -17.01
CA GLY A 45 0.97 -6.54 -17.50
C GLY A 45 -0.12 -5.81 -16.71
N ILE A 46 0.12 -5.47 -15.44
CA ILE A 46 -0.83 -4.80 -14.56
C ILE A 46 -0.29 -3.46 -14.00
N TYR A 47 0.88 -3.01 -14.43
CA TYR A 47 1.61 -1.90 -13.83
C TYR A 47 0.80 -0.60 -13.78
N ASP A 48 0.29 -0.16 -14.94
CA ASP A 48 -0.40 1.14 -15.05
C ASP A 48 -1.70 1.17 -14.24
N GLU A 49 -2.48 0.08 -14.30
CA GLU A 49 -3.72 -0.04 -13.52
C GLU A 49 -3.41 -0.05 -12.01
N PHE A 50 -2.45 -0.86 -11.58
CA PHE A 50 -2.07 -0.98 -10.19
C PHE A 50 -1.59 0.37 -9.63
N VAL A 51 -0.72 1.09 -10.36
CA VAL A 51 -0.21 2.39 -9.93
C VAL A 51 -1.34 3.42 -9.82
N LYS A 52 -2.19 3.52 -10.85
CA LYS A 52 -3.32 4.45 -10.85
C LYS A 52 -4.22 4.24 -9.64
N ARG A 53 -4.67 3.01 -9.42
CA ARG A 53 -5.61 2.67 -8.33
C ARG A 53 -4.95 2.74 -6.95
N THR A 54 -3.64 2.47 -6.87
CA THR A 54 -2.85 2.68 -5.63
C THR A 54 -2.79 4.16 -5.25
N VAL A 55 -2.64 5.07 -6.22
CA VAL A 55 -2.67 6.52 -5.99
C VAL A 55 -4.06 6.97 -5.52
N GLU A 56 -5.12 6.50 -6.18
CA GLU A 56 -6.51 6.78 -5.78
C GLU A 56 -6.77 6.32 -4.33
N ALA A 57 -6.38 5.09 -3.98
CA ALA A 57 -6.52 4.54 -2.63
C ALA A 57 -5.71 5.32 -1.57
N ALA A 58 -4.49 5.76 -1.91
CA ALA A 58 -3.66 6.55 -1.01
C ALA A 58 -4.27 7.94 -0.75
N ASN A 59 -4.81 8.60 -1.79
CA ASN A 59 -5.45 9.92 -1.68
C ASN A 59 -6.78 9.87 -0.92
N ALA A 60 -7.46 8.73 -0.89
CA ALA A 60 -8.70 8.55 -0.13
C ALA A 60 -8.49 8.38 1.38
N ARG A 61 -7.24 8.24 1.85
CA ARG A 61 -6.94 8.04 3.27
C ARG A 61 -7.20 9.31 4.07
N VAL A 62 -7.90 9.19 5.20
CA VAL A 62 -8.05 10.31 6.12
C VAL A 62 -6.87 10.35 7.09
N VAL A 63 -6.16 11.48 7.09
CA VAL A 63 -5.06 11.77 8.02
C VAL A 63 -5.58 12.74 9.07
N GLY A 64 -5.35 12.45 10.35
CA GLY A 64 -5.85 13.28 11.43
C GLY A 64 -5.42 12.84 12.81
N ASN A 65 -5.96 13.52 13.83
CA ASN A 65 -5.70 13.20 15.23
C ASN A 65 -6.38 11.87 15.61
N PRO A 66 -5.64 10.89 16.17
CA PRO A 66 -6.20 9.58 16.51
C PRO A 66 -7.26 9.60 17.64
N PHE A 67 -7.37 10.70 18.39
CA PHE A 67 -8.38 10.85 19.45
C PHE A 67 -9.70 11.46 18.94
N ILE A 68 -9.75 11.93 17.70
CA ILE A 68 -10.97 12.45 17.08
C ILE A 68 -11.61 11.34 16.26
N ARG A 69 -12.86 10.95 16.60
CA ARG A 69 -13.65 10.07 15.74
C ARG A 69 -14.18 10.90 14.57
N LEU A 70 -13.80 10.50 13.37
CA LEU A 70 -14.37 11.04 12.14
C LEU A 70 -15.71 10.32 11.90
N ASN A 71 -16.73 11.10 11.56
CA ASN A 71 -18.09 10.61 11.28
C ASN A 71 -18.14 9.85 9.96
#